data_AF-Q8VVH6-F1
#
_entry.id   AF-Q8VVH6-F1
#
_cell.length_a   1.000
_cell.length_b   1.000
_cell.length_c   1.000
_cell.angle_alpha   90.00
_cell.angle_beta   90.00
_cell.angle_gamma   90.00
#
_symmetry.space_group_name_H-M   'P 1'
#
loop_
_entity.id
_entity.type
_entity.pdbx_description
1 polymer ?
#
loop_
_entity_poly.entity_id
_entity_poly.type
_entity_poly.pdbx_seq_one_letter_code
_entity_poly.pdbx_strand_id
1 'polypeptide(L)'
;MAIYWIVSYSILVFCFFELAMINQASKAETKLLINYFFLIGVLALILFAGMRGPDSGMDDSQYVGFFHDFSRQTGMTGYQAVADIYRYENFFMLLAWLASCFTHESYFFLLFISFIAVSTNAWVYKKYSPLILCSLCLYSAHLFINKDMNQIRFGLCSAFAIAFICSLVARNYLLSLLFIILSTQSHSTGYTIVMIIPFFFIRERKYLPLIVVFASIPLGIIGGKKLFLDSLGIVPVLGERAASYSGTNFDTTSPVFGL
;
A
#
# COMPACT_ATOMS: atom_id res chain seq x y z
N MET A 1 -5.78 -3.98 -19.74
CA MET A 1 -6.98 -3.33 -19.17
C MET A 1 -8.29 -4.12 -19.33
N ALA A 2 -8.62 -4.71 -20.48
CA ALA A 2 -9.88 -5.48 -20.61
C ALA A 2 -10.00 -6.65 -19.60
N ILE A 3 -8.91 -7.40 -19.37
CA ILE A 3 -8.85 -8.50 -18.41
C ILE A 3 -9.12 -8.01 -16.97
N TYR A 4 -8.62 -6.82 -16.61
CA TYR A 4 -8.89 -6.23 -15.29
C TYR A 4 -10.39 -6.02 -15.08
N TRP A 5 -11.09 -5.47 -16.07
CA TRP A 5 -12.53 -5.24 -15.96
C TRP A 5 -13.29 -6.54 -15.77
N ILE A 6 -12.89 -7.63 -16.44
CA ILE A 6 -13.48 -8.96 -16.24
C ILE A 6 -13.27 -9.44 -14.78
N VAL A 7 -12.07 -9.27 -14.23
CA VAL A 7 -11.78 -9.62 -12.83
C VAL A 7 -12.61 -8.75 -11.88
N SER A 8 -12.64 -7.44 -12.10
CA SER A 8 -13.40 -6.51 -11.25
C SER A 8 -14.91 -6.75 -11.31
N TYR A 9 -15.48 -7.03 -12.48
CA TYR A 9 -16.90 -7.36 -12.62
C TYR A 9 -17.24 -8.71 -12.00
N SER A 10 -16.34 -9.70 -12.09
CA SER A 10 -16.50 -10.97 -11.38
C SER A 10 -16.56 -10.77 -9.85
N ILE A 11 -15.67 -9.93 -9.30
CA ILE A 11 -15.67 -9.59 -7.87
C ILE A 11 -16.94 -8.79 -7.50
N LEU A 12 -17.45 -7.94 -8.40
CA LEU A 12 -18.72 -7.24 -8.19
C LEU A 12 -19.90 -8.22 -8.10
N VAL A 13 -19.94 -9.25 -8.94
CA VAL A 13 -20.95 -10.31 -8.84
C VAL A 13 -20.85 -11.04 -7.49
N PHE A 14 -19.64 -11.32 -7.01
CA PHE A 14 -19.43 -11.90 -5.67
C PHE A 14 -19.92 -10.96 -4.56
N CYS A 15 -19.71 -9.66 -4.68
CA CYS A 15 -20.26 -8.66 -3.76
C CYS A 15 -21.79 -8.69 -3.74
N PHE A 16 -22.45 -8.69 -4.91
CA PHE A 16 -23.91 -8.81 -4.97
C PHE A 16 -24.43 -10.11 -4.35
N PHE A 17 -23.69 -11.22 -4.50
CA PHE A 17 -24.02 -12.47 -3.83
C PHE A 17 -23.99 -12.34 -2.30
N GLU A 18 -22.93 -11.74 -1.72
CA GLU A 18 -22.85 -11.50 -0.27
C GLU A 18 -23.99 -10.60 0.22
N LEU A 19 -24.32 -9.54 -0.53
CA LEU A 19 -25.42 -8.62 -0.19
C LEU A 19 -26.78 -9.30 -0.26
N ALA A 20 -27.03 -10.13 -1.29
CA ALA A 20 -28.28 -10.88 -1.43
C ALA A 20 -28.45 -11.92 -0.30
N MET A 21 -27.35 -12.50 0.16
CA MET A 21 -27.33 -13.53 1.19
C MET A 21 -27.08 -12.98 2.61
N ILE A 22 -27.16 -11.65 2.81
CA ILE A 22 -26.79 -11.00 4.08
C ILE A 22 -27.55 -11.56 5.29
N ASN A 23 -28.86 -11.85 5.13
CA ASN A 23 -29.70 -12.43 6.18
C ASN A 23 -29.34 -13.88 6.52
N GLN A 24 -28.57 -14.54 5.66
CA GLN A 24 -28.15 -15.93 5.78
C GLN A 24 -26.63 -16.07 5.96
N ALA A 25 -25.90 -14.96 6.05
CA ALA A 25 -24.43 -14.95 6.10
C ALA A 25 -23.86 -15.68 7.33
N SER A 26 -24.66 -15.84 8.40
CA SER A 26 -24.28 -16.59 9.60
C SER A 26 -24.40 -18.12 9.44
N LYS A 27 -25.11 -18.62 8.43
CA LYS A 27 -25.22 -20.05 8.15
C LYS A 27 -23.88 -20.61 7.67
N ALA A 28 -23.53 -21.81 8.12
CA ALA A 28 -22.24 -22.43 7.83
C ALA A 28 -21.98 -22.56 6.31
N GLU A 29 -22.97 -22.99 5.54
CA GLU A 29 -22.88 -23.17 4.08
C GLU A 29 -22.63 -21.85 3.36
N THR A 30 -23.40 -20.81 3.68
CA THR A 30 -23.24 -19.48 3.09
C THR A 30 -21.89 -18.87 3.45
N LYS A 31 -21.46 -19.00 4.72
CA LYS A 31 -20.14 -18.55 5.17
C LYS A 31 -19.01 -19.27 4.43
N LEU A 32 -19.16 -20.57 4.18
CA LEU A 32 -18.18 -21.35 3.42
C LEU A 32 -18.08 -20.82 1.99
N LEU A 33 -19.20 -20.63 1.30
CA LEU A 33 -19.25 -20.08 -0.07
C LEU A 33 -18.65 -18.67 -0.15
N ILE A 34 -18.98 -17.79 0.79
CA ILE A 34 -18.41 -16.43 0.87
C ILE A 34 -16.88 -16.50 0.99
N ASN A 35 -16.36 -17.38 1.85
CA ASN A 35 -14.91 -17.56 2.00
C ASN A 35 -14.26 -18.14 0.74
N TYR A 36 -14.92 -19.03 0.01
CA TYR A 36 -14.43 -19.55 -1.27
C TYR A 36 -14.37 -18.46 -2.33
N PHE A 37 -15.43 -17.68 -2.51
CA PHE A 37 -15.43 -16.54 -3.45
C PHE A 37 -14.39 -15.50 -3.07
N PHE A 38 -14.20 -15.26 -1.77
CA PHE A 38 -13.18 -14.34 -1.28
C PHE A 38 -11.78 -14.83 -1.66
N LEU A 39 -11.49 -16.12 -1.42
CA LEU A 39 -10.21 -16.73 -1.79
C LEU A 39 -9.97 -16.65 -3.30
N ILE A 40 -10.97 -16.99 -4.12
CA ILE A 40 -10.88 -16.90 -5.59
C ILE A 40 -10.60 -15.47 -6.02
N GLY A 41 -11.32 -14.48 -5.48
CA GLY A 41 -11.11 -13.07 -5.79
C GLY A 41 -9.71 -12.58 -5.41
N VAL A 42 -9.23 -12.95 -4.23
CA VAL A 42 -7.87 -12.62 -3.76
C VAL A 42 -6.80 -13.22 -4.68
N LEU A 43 -6.93 -14.51 -5.03
CA LEU A 43 -6.00 -15.18 -5.94
C LEU A 43 -6.03 -14.55 -7.34
N ALA A 44 -7.22 -14.22 -7.84
CA ALA A 44 -7.37 -13.55 -9.14
C ALA A 44 -6.65 -12.19 -9.15
N LEU A 45 -6.76 -11.39 -8.08
CA LEU A 45 -6.06 -10.10 -7.97
C LEU A 45 -4.54 -10.28 -7.90
N ILE A 46 -4.05 -11.24 -7.12
CA ILE A 46 -2.60 -11.53 -7.01
C ILE A 46 -2.04 -11.96 -8.37
N LEU A 47 -2.70 -12.90 -9.04
CA LEU A 47 -2.27 -13.37 -10.36
C LEU A 47 -2.33 -12.25 -11.40
N PHE A 48 -3.40 -11.44 -11.37
CA PHE A 48 -3.54 -10.33 -12.29
C PHE A 48 -2.43 -9.27 -12.12
N ALA A 49 -2.07 -8.93 -10.88
CA ALA A 49 -0.96 -8.02 -10.61
C ALA A 49 0.39 -8.61 -11.02
N GLY A 50 0.64 -9.89 -10.79
CA GLY A 50 1.91 -10.54 -11.15
C GLY A 50 2.10 -10.82 -12.64
N MET A 51 1.02 -11.20 -13.34
CA MET A 51 1.02 -11.50 -14.78
C MET A 51 0.87 -10.27 -15.66
N ARG A 52 0.94 -9.06 -15.07
CA ARG A 52 0.82 -7.82 -15.83
C ARG A 52 1.97 -7.70 -16.85
N GLY A 53 1.65 -7.29 -18.06
CA GLY A 53 2.64 -7.04 -19.11
C GLY A 53 3.35 -5.70 -18.93
N PRO A 54 4.39 -5.42 -19.72
CA PRO A 54 5.00 -4.09 -19.81
C PRO A 54 3.91 -3.02 -20.07
N ASP A 55 4.08 -1.83 -19.50
CA ASP A 55 3.17 -0.68 -19.63
C ASP A 55 1.76 -0.87 -19.05
N SER A 56 1.55 -1.87 -18.18
CA SER A 56 0.27 -2.06 -17.48
C SER A 56 0.06 -1.07 -16.34
N GLY A 57 1.15 -0.59 -15.73
CA GLY A 57 1.18 0.39 -14.66
C GLY A 57 2.22 1.49 -14.92
N MET A 58 2.03 2.63 -14.27
CA MET A 58 2.83 3.84 -14.49
C MET A 58 4.33 3.64 -14.21
N ASP A 59 4.67 2.88 -13.17
CA ASP A 59 6.07 2.64 -12.75
C ASP A 59 6.56 1.22 -13.10
N ASP A 60 5.82 0.46 -13.93
CA ASP A 60 6.12 -0.96 -14.19
C ASP A 60 7.51 -1.16 -14.79
N SER A 61 7.86 -0.33 -15.78
CA SER A 61 9.16 -0.39 -16.46
C SER A 61 10.32 -0.13 -15.49
N GLN A 62 10.13 0.75 -14.50
CA GLN A 62 11.13 1.05 -13.48
C GLN A 62 11.35 -0.15 -12.56
N TYR A 63 10.29 -0.82 -12.12
CA TYR A 63 10.41 -1.99 -11.25
C TYR A 63 10.96 -3.22 -11.99
N VAL A 64 10.59 -3.40 -13.26
CA VAL A 64 11.12 -4.48 -14.10
C VAL A 64 12.61 -4.29 -14.34
N GLY A 65 13.03 -3.08 -14.73
CA GLY A 65 14.45 -2.75 -14.93
C GLY A 65 15.24 -2.88 -13.63
N PHE A 66 14.74 -2.32 -12.52
CA PHE A 66 15.34 -2.46 -11.20
C PHE A 66 15.62 -3.92 -10.84
N PHE A 67 14.62 -4.80 -10.91
CA PHE A 67 14.81 -6.18 -10.45
C PHE A 67 15.75 -6.96 -11.36
N HIS A 68 15.68 -6.75 -12.67
CA HIS A 68 16.58 -7.40 -13.62
C HIS A 68 18.05 -6.99 -13.36
N ASP A 69 18.30 -5.70 -13.14
CA ASP A 69 19.63 -5.19 -12.82
C ASP A 69 20.09 -5.62 -11.44
N PHE A 70 19.20 -5.55 -10.44
CA PHE A 70 19.46 -5.98 -9.07
C PHE A 70 19.87 -7.45 -9.02
N SER A 71 19.10 -8.32 -9.67
CA SER A 71 19.33 -9.77 -9.66
C SER A 71 20.66 -10.16 -10.33
N ARG A 72 21.09 -9.44 -11.37
CA ARG A 72 22.37 -9.69 -12.04
C ARG A 72 23.57 -9.05 -11.31
N GLN A 73 23.41 -7.84 -10.80
CA GLN A 73 24.51 -7.07 -10.21
C GLN A 73 24.82 -7.46 -8.76
N THR A 74 23.84 -7.97 -8.01
CA THR A 74 24.05 -8.37 -6.60
C THR A 74 25.11 -9.46 -6.47
N GLY A 75 25.20 -10.37 -7.46
CA GLY A 75 26.24 -11.41 -7.50
C GLY A 75 27.64 -10.91 -7.88
N MET A 76 27.76 -9.72 -8.48
CA MET A 76 29.05 -9.19 -8.99
C MET A 76 29.60 -8.04 -8.12
N THR A 77 28.74 -7.12 -7.71
CA THR A 77 29.13 -5.85 -7.05
C THR A 77 28.74 -5.79 -5.57
N GLY A 78 27.95 -6.76 -5.11
CA GLY A 78 27.45 -6.84 -3.74
C GLY A 78 26.18 -6.01 -3.50
N TYR A 79 25.39 -6.44 -2.52
CA TYR A 79 24.09 -5.84 -2.16
C TYR A 79 24.17 -4.32 -1.88
N GLN A 80 25.21 -3.88 -1.18
CA GLN A 80 25.34 -2.49 -0.75
C GLN A 80 25.50 -1.52 -1.93
N ALA A 81 26.29 -1.89 -2.95
CA ALA A 81 26.50 -1.05 -4.13
C ALA A 81 25.20 -0.83 -4.90
N VAL A 82 24.38 -1.88 -5.04
CA VAL A 82 23.09 -1.77 -5.72
C VAL A 82 22.07 -0.98 -4.88
N ALA A 83 22.09 -1.15 -3.56
CA ALA A 83 21.25 -0.37 -2.65
C ALA A 83 21.55 1.13 -2.71
N ASP A 84 22.82 1.51 -2.85
CA ASP A 84 23.24 2.91 -2.96
C ASP A 84 22.82 3.55 -4.30
N ILE A 85 22.70 2.77 -5.38
CA ILE A 85 22.25 3.24 -6.69
C ILE A 85 20.75 3.54 -6.70
N TYR A 86 19.91 2.56 -6.36
CA TYR A 86 18.45 2.71 -6.45
C TYR A 86 17.87 3.46 -5.25
N ARG A 87 18.58 3.49 -4.12
CA ARG A 87 18.20 4.17 -2.88
C ARG A 87 16.78 3.81 -2.40
N TYR A 88 16.27 2.62 -2.75
CA TYR A 88 14.96 2.16 -2.28
C TYR A 88 15.00 1.78 -0.80
N GLU A 89 13.82 1.70 -0.20
CA GLU A 89 13.67 1.44 1.22
C GLU A 89 14.12 0.02 1.60
N ASN A 90 14.70 -0.13 2.80
CA ASN A 90 15.43 -1.34 3.19
C ASN A 90 14.60 -2.62 3.11
N PHE A 91 13.31 -2.58 3.49
CA PHE A 91 12.49 -3.78 3.44
C PHE A 91 12.12 -4.15 2.00
N PHE A 92 11.90 -3.16 1.13
CA PHE A 92 11.69 -3.45 -0.29
C PHE A 92 12.93 -4.06 -0.94
N MET A 93 14.12 -3.54 -0.60
CA MET A 93 15.42 -4.11 -1.03
C MET A 93 15.64 -5.53 -0.50
N LEU A 94 15.26 -5.79 0.76
CA LEU A 94 15.31 -7.13 1.33
C LEU A 94 14.38 -8.11 0.58
N LEU A 95 13.16 -7.69 0.24
CA LEU A 95 12.24 -8.51 -0.55
C LEU A 95 12.78 -8.79 -1.95
N ALA A 96 13.42 -7.81 -2.59
CA ALA A 96 14.09 -8.02 -3.88
C ALA A 96 15.26 -9.01 -3.75
N TRP A 97 16.06 -8.91 -2.70
CA TRP A 97 17.10 -9.88 -2.40
C TRP A 97 16.55 -11.30 -2.21
N LEU A 98 15.52 -11.46 -1.39
CA LEU A 98 14.87 -12.76 -1.18
C LEU A 98 14.32 -13.34 -2.49
N ALA A 99 13.65 -12.53 -3.32
CA ALA A 99 13.13 -12.97 -4.61
C ALA A 99 14.27 -13.35 -5.58
N SER A 100 15.39 -12.63 -5.56
CA SER A 100 16.55 -12.91 -6.44
C SER A 100 17.19 -14.27 -6.18
N CYS A 101 17.03 -14.84 -4.99
CA CYS A 101 17.50 -16.19 -4.68
C CYS A 101 16.74 -17.29 -5.44
N PHE A 102 15.51 -17.02 -5.88
CA PHE A 102 14.65 -18.01 -6.55
C PHE A 102 14.48 -17.75 -8.04
N THR A 103 14.59 -16.50 -8.49
CA THR A 103 14.30 -16.11 -9.87
C THR A 103 15.04 -14.85 -10.29
N HIS A 104 15.38 -14.76 -11.57
CA HIS A 104 15.94 -13.57 -12.21
C HIS A 104 14.89 -12.80 -13.03
N GLU A 105 13.67 -13.34 -13.12
CA GLU A 105 12.58 -12.79 -13.92
C GLU A 105 11.71 -11.83 -13.10
N SER A 106 11.60 -10.59 -13.57
CA SER A 106 10.92 -9.51 -12.84
C SER A 106 9.42 -9.76 -12.60
N TYR A 107 8.75 -10.53 -13.46
CA TYR A 107 7.33 -10.86 -13.27
C TYR A 107 7.06 -11.67 -12.00
N PHE A 108 7.96 -12.59 -11.64
CA PHE A 108 7.83 -13.35 -10.40
C PHE A 108 8.11 -12.47 -9.17
N PHE A 109 8.99 -11.49 -9.28
CA PHE A 109 9.19 -10.49 -8.24
C PHE A 109 7.93 -9.65 -8.02
N LEU A 110 7.29 -9.17 -9.09
CA LEU A 110 6.04 -8.41 -9.00
C LEU A 110 4.91 -9.25 -8.41
N LEU A 111 4.80 -10.52 -8.82
CA LEU A 111 3.87 -11.49 -8.23
C LEU A 111 4.13 -11.68 -6.73
N PHE A 112 5.40 -11.79 -6.32
CA PHE A 112 5.79 -11.96 -4.92
C PHE A 112 5.41 -10.73 -4.06
N ILE A 113 5.69 -9.52 -4.53
CA ILE A 113 5.31 -8.29 -3.84
C ILE A 113 3.78 -8.17 -3.75
N SER A 114 3.07 -8.43 -4.85
CA SER A 114 1.61 -8.42 -4.86
C SER A 114 1.03 -9.48 -3.94
N PHE A 115 1.63 -10.66 -3.86
CA PHE A 115 1.20 -11.72 -2.95
C PHE A 115 1.23 -11.22 -1.50
N ILE A 116 2.33 -10.58 -1.08
CA ILE A 116 2.46 -10.04 0.28
C ILE A 116 1.44 -8.92 0.52
N ALA A 117 1.36 -7.94 -0.37
CA ALA A 117 0.49 -6.77 -0.21
C ALA A 117 -1.00 -7.13 -0.20
N VAL A 118 -1.47 -7.88 -1.21
CA VAL A 118 -2.87 -8.29 -1.34
C VAL A 118 -3.25 -9.25 -0.22
N SER A 119 -2.38 -10.22 0.15
CA SER A 119 -2.67 -11.15 1.25
C SER A 119 -2.76 -10.44 2.60
N THR A 120 -1.93 -9.42 2.83
CA THR A 120 -2.00 -8.61 4.05
C THR A 120 -3.34 -7.85 4.12
N ASN A 121 -3.75 -7.20 3.03
CA ASN A 121 -5.07 -6.56 2.93
C ASN A 121 -6.21 -7.57 3.13
N ALA A 122 -6.13 -8.74 2.48
CA ALA A 122 -7.12 -9.79 2.59
C ALA A 122 -7.24 -10.35 4.01
N TRP A 123 -6.12 -10.53 4.72
CA TRP A 123 -6.11 -10.92 6.13
C TRP A 123 -6.84 -9.90 7.00
N VAL A 124 -6.60 -8.60 6.79
CA VAL A 124 -7.32 -7.53 7.51
C VAL A 124 -8.81 -7.57 7.18
N TYR A 125 -9.18 -7.64 5.90
CA TYR A 125 -10.59 -7.66 5.50
C TYR A 125 -11.33 -8.83 6.13
N LYS A 126 -10.75 -10.03 6.09
CA LYS A 126 -11.35 -11.23 6.68
C LYS A 126 -11.52 -11.12 8.20
N LYS A 127 -10.60 -10.45 8.89
CA LYS A 127 -10.60 -10.36 10.35
C LYS A 127 -11.51 -9.24 10.89
N TYR A 128 -11.59 -8.11 10.19
CA TYR A 128 -12.22 -6.89 10.72
C TYR A 128 -13.45 -6.43 9.95
N SER A 129 -13.66 -6.88 8.71
CA SER A 129 -14.82 -6.48 7.93
C SER A 129 -16.00 -7.43 8.11
N PRO A 130 -17.22 -6.92 8.35
CA PRO A 130 -18.44 -7.75 8.36
C PRO A 130 -18.84 -8.24 6.96
N LEU A 131 -18.44 -7.54 5.89
CA LEU A 131 -18.77 -7.86 4.50
C LEU A 131 -17.46 -7.95 3.68
N ILE A 132 -16.92 -9.15 3.61
CA ILE A 132 -15.55 -9.37 3.11
C ILE A 132 -15.48 -9.28 1.59
N LEU A 133 -16.53 -9.68 0.86
CA LEU A 133 -16.60 -9.57 -0.61
C LEU A 133 -16.86 -8.13 -1.02
N CYS A 134 -17.69 -7.40 -0.26
CA CYS A 134 -17.87 -5.97 -0.45
C CYS A 134 -16.54 -5.20 -0.26
N SER A 135 -15.79 -5.52 0.79
CA SER A 135 -14.47 -4.91 1.04
C SER A 135 -13.48 -5.22 -0.08
N LEU A 136 -13.48 -6.46 -0.57
CA LEU A 136 -12.64 -6.88 -1.69
C LEU A 136 -13.03 -6.15 -2.99
N CYS A 137 -14.32 -5.92 -3.24
CA CYS A 137 -14.81 -5.19 -4.39
C CYS A 137 -14.42 -3.71 -4.37
N LEU A 138 -14.52 -3.04 -3.22
CA LEU A 138 -14.06 -1.65 -3.06
C LEU A 138 -12.54 -1.55 -3.25
N TYR A 139 -11.81 -2.51 -2.67
CA TYR A 139 -10.37 -2.62 -2.84
C TYR A 139 -9.99 -2.80 -4.31
N SER A 140 -10.62 -3.74 -5.01
CA SER A 140 -10.32 -3.99 -6.42
C SER A 140 -10.60 -2.74 -7.26
N ALA A 141 -11.78 -2.13 -7.11
CA ALA A 141 -12.24 -1.06 -7.99
C ALA A 141 -11.42 0.24 -7.86
N HIS A 142 -11.07 0.65 -6.63
CA HIS A 142 -10.49 1.98 -6.39
C HIS A 142 -9.02 1.94 -6.01
N LEU A 143 -8.66 0.99 -5.13
CA LEU A 143 -7.36 1.01 -4.47
C LEU A 143 -6.33 0.19 -5.26
N PHE A 144 -6.71 -0.98 -5.75
CA PHE A 144 -5.80 -1.97 -6.31
C PHE A 144 -5.02 -1.45 -7.52
N ILE A 145 -5.66 -0.83 -8.53
CA ILE A 145 -4.93 -0.26 -9.68
C ILE A 145 -3.95 0.82 -9.21
N ASN A 146 -4.42 1.78 -8.43
CA ASN A 146 -3.61 2.95 -8.09
C ASN A 146 -2.45 2.61 -7.16
N LYS A 147 -2.66 1.73 -6.18
CA LYS A 147 -1.66 1.45 -5.16
C LYS A 147 -0.87 0.18 -5.41
N ASP A 148 -1.51 -0.92 -5.81
CA ASP A 148 -0.87 -2.23 -5.91
C ASP A 148 -0.40 -2.54 -7.34
N MET A 149 -0.97 -1.87 -8.36
CA MET A 149 -0.43 -1.92 -9.71
C MET A 149 0.54 -0.77 -9.98
N ASN A 150 0.09 0.48 -9.92
CA ASN A 150 0.92 1.61 -10.35
C ASN A 150 2.10 1.85 -9.40
N GLN A 151 1.90 1.82 -8.09
CA GLN A 151 2.93 2.17 -7.10
C GLN A 151 3.19 1.05 -6.08
N ILE A 152 3.71 -0.09 -6.53
CA ILE A 152 3.79 -1.33 -5.72
C ILE A 152 4.43 -1.15 -4.32
N ARG A 153 5.42 -0.25 -4.19
CA ARG A 153 6.04 0.08 -2.90
C ARG A 153 5.07 0.78 -1.96
N PHE A 154 4.30 1.74 -2.47
CA PHE A 154 3.23 2.40 -1.74
C PHE A 154 2.09 1.42 -1.41
N GLY A 155 1.72 0.54 -2.35
CA GLY A 155 0.75 -0.53 -2.13
C GLY A 155 1.12 -1.42 -0.93
N LEU A 156 2.35 -1.93 -0.93
CA LEU A 156 2.91 -2.73 0.17
C LEU A 156 2.93 -1.95 1.51
N CYS A 157 3.42 -0.71 1.49
CA CYS A 157 3.42 0.18 2.66
C CYS A 157 2.00 0.36 3.23
N SER A 158 1.01 0.61 2.37
CA SER A 158 -0.39 0.83 2.77
C SER A 158 -1.03 -0.41 3.38
N ALA A 159 -0.69 -1.61 2.87
CA ALA A 159 -1.20 -2.86 3.41
C ALA A 159 -0.73 -3.08 4.85
N PHE A 160 0.56 -2.84 5.11
CA PHE A 160 1.11 -2.88 6.47
C PHE A 160 0.58 -1.73 7.35
N ALA A 161 0.33 -0.55 6.79
CA ALA A 161 -0.25 0.57 7.52
C ALA A 161 -1.62 0.23 8.11
N ILE A 162 -2.49 -0.35 7.29
CA ILE A 162 -3.82 -0.77 7.73
C ILE A 162 -3.70 -1.90 8.75
N ALA A 163 -2.81 -2.87 8.52
CA ALA A 163 -2.55 -3.97 9.46
C ALA A 163 -2.03 -3.47 10.82
N PHE A 164 -1.20 -2.42 10.83
CA PHE A 164 -0.75 -1.73 12.04
C PHE A 164 -1.94 -1.14 12.82
N ILE A 165 -2.80 -0.36 12.16
CA ILE A 165 -3.96 0.28 12.80
C ILE A 165 -4.88 -0.79 13.41
N CYS A 166 -5.23 -1.80 12.64
CA CYS A 166 -6.12 -2.87 13.09
C CYS A 166 -5.53 -3.70 14.25
N SER A 167 -4.21 -3.93 14.25
CA SER A 167 -3.51 -4.63 15.34
C SER A 167 -3.41 -3.78 16.60
N LEU A 168 -3.22 -2.46 16.45
CA LEU A 168 -3.19 -1.51 17.55
C LEU A 168 -4.54 -1.43 18.26
N VAL A 169 -5.64 -1.31 17.48
CA VAL A 169 -7.01 -1.31 18.01
C VAL A 169 -7.33 -2.62 18.73
N ALA A 170 -6.85 -3.75 18.21
CA ALA A 170 -6.97 -5.05 18.86
C ALA A 170 -6.04 -5.24 20.08
N ARG A 171 -5.30 -4.19 20.50
CA ARG A 171 -4.34 -4.19 21.62
C ARG A 171 -3.21 -5.20 21.48
N ASN A 172 -2.92 -5.67 20.27
CA ASN A 172 -1.76 -6.51 19.99
C ASN A 172 -0.57 -5.62 19.62
N TYR A 173 0.09 -5.09 20.64
CA TYR A 173 1.18 -4.13 20.47
C TYR A 173 2.40 -4.70 19.75
N LEU A 174 2.70 -5.99 19.94
CA LEU A 174 3.82 -6.64 19.25
C LEU A 174 3.59 -6.70 17.74
N LEU A 175 2.39 -7.14 17.34
CA LEU A 175 2.02 -7.22 15.92
C LEU A 175 1.89 -5.82 15.29
N SER A 176 1.37 -4.86 16.07
CA SER A 176 1.32 -3.45 15.68
C SER A 176 2.74 -2.90 15.43
N LEU A 177 3.66 -3.09 16.38
CA LEU A 177 5.06 -2.67 16.25
C LEU A 177 5.73 -3.29 15.01
N LEU A 178 5.49 -4.57 14.76
CA LEU A 178 5.99 -5.23 13.55
C LEU A 178 5.48 -4.53 12.29
N PHE A 179 4.16 -4.32 12.16
CA PHE A 179 3.59 -3.75 10.94
C PHE A 179 3.97 -2.29 10.70
N ILE A 180 4.17 -1.47 11.74
CA ILE A 180 4.66 -0.09 11.53
C ILE A 180 6.11 -0.07 11.06
N ILE A 181 6.97 -0.96 11.58
CA ILE A 181 8.34 -1.11 11.09
C ILE A 181 8.31 -1.55 9.63
N LEU A 182 7.53 -2.58 9.29
CA LEU A 182 7.41 -3.05 7.91
C LEU A 182 6.90 -1.94 6.98
N SER A 183 5.87 -1.19 7.38
CA SER A 183 5.31 -0.09 6.59
C SER A 183 6.33 1.01 6.32
N THR A 184 7.02 1.51 7.36
CA THR A 184 8.03 2.58 7.23
C THR A 184 9.25 2.15 6.42
N GLN A 185 9.62 0.86 6.47
CA GLN A 185 10.72 0.30 5.69
C GLN A 185 10.31 -0.14 4.28
N SER A 186 9.01 -0.17 3.94
CA SER A 186 8.52 -0.44 2.58
C SER A 186 8.49 0.80 1.70
N HIS A 187 8.07 1.94 2.26
CA HIS A 187 7.99 3.21 1.52
C HIS A 187 8.06 4.40 2.47
N SER A 188 8.72 5.48 2.04
CA SER A 188 8.87 6.72 2.82
C SER A 188 7.55 7.34 3.31
N THR A 189 6.44 7.14 2.61
CA THR A 189 5.11 7.60 3.08
C THR A 189 4.65 6.92 4.36
N GLY A 190 5.22 5.76 4.74
CA GLY A 190 4.89 5.08 5.98
C GLY A 190 5.16 5.92 7.23
N TYR A 191 6.09 6.88 7.18
CA TYR A 191 6.34 7.80 8.29
C TYR A 191 5.13 8.69 8.62
N THR A 192 4.22 8.92 7.66
CA THR A 192 2.97 9.67 7.92
C THR A 192 2.09 8.98 8.97
N ILE A 193 2.19 7.65 9.11
CA ILE A 193 1.44 6.87 10.10
C ILE A 193 1.91 7.20 11.52
N VAL A 194 3.21 7.50 11.69
CA VAL A 194 3.77 7.92 12.98
C VAL A 194 3.10 9.22 13.45
N MET A 195 2.76 10.12 12.52
CA MET A 195 2.05 11.35 12.84
C MET A 195 0.61 11.11 13.33
N ILE A 196 0.03 9.94 13.04
CA ILE A 196 -1.31 9.56 13.49
C ILE A 196 -1.28 8.98 14.92
N ILE A 197 -0.13 8.46 15.37
CA ILE A 197 0.02 7.82 16.70
C ILE A 197 -0.52 8.69 17.85
N PRO A 198 -0.18 9.99 17.96
CA PRO A 198 -0.70 10.83 19.04
C PRO A 198 -2.22 10.88 19.09
N PHE A 199 -2.89 10.85 17.95
CA PHE A 199 -4.36 10.93 17.87
C PHE A 199 -5.06 9.71 18.46
N PHE A 200 -4.40 8.55 18.57
CA PHE A 200 -4.95 7.40 19.28
C PHE A 200 -4.99 7.58 20.80
N PHE A 201 -4.15 8.47 21.35
CA PHE A 201 -4.09 8.76 22.79
C PHE A 201 -4.90 10.00 23.17
N ILE A 202 -5.33 10.81 22.20
CA ILE A 202 -6.19 11.96 22.45
C ILE A 202 -7.62 11.46 22.68
N ARG A 203 -8.16 11.72 23.88
CA ARG A 203 -9.55 11.40 24.22
C ARG A 203 -10.50 12.14 23.27
N GLU A 204 -11.52 11.43 22.77
CA GLU A 204 -12.56 12.02 21.93
C GLU A 204 -13.17 13.25 22.60
N ARG A 205 -12.92 14.43 22.03
CA ARG A 205 -13.58 15.68 22.43
C ARG A 205 -14.51 16.10 21.30
N LYS A 206 -15.73 16.53 21.64
CA LYS A 206 -16.79 16.95 20.69
C LYS A 206 -16.30 17.89 19.59
N TYR A 207 -15.32 18.74 19.89
CA TYR A 207 -14.80 19.77 18.96
C TYR A 207 -13.42 19.45 18.37
N LEU A 208 -12.77 18.34 18.75
CA LEU A 208 -11.44 17.99 18.23
C LEU A 208 -11.41 17.86 16.70
N PRO A 209 -12.38 17.18 16.03
CA PRO A 209 -12.39 17.09 14.57
C PRO A 209 -12.51 18.47 13.91
N LEU A 210 -13.33 19.36 14.46
CA LEU A 210 -13.49 20.73 13.97
C LEU A 210 -12.18 21.51 14.11
N ILE A 211 -11.49 21.40 15.26
CA ILE A 211 -10.19 22.05 15.48
C ILE A 211 -9.16 21.55 14.46
N VAL A 212 -9.13 20.24 14.17
CA VAL A 212 -8.21 19.66 13.17
C VAL A 212 -8.51 20.22 11.77
N VAL A 213 -9.78 20.33 11.37
CA VAL A 213 -10.19 20.91 10.08
C VAL A 213 -9.84 22.41 10.01
N PHE A 214 -10.12 23.17 11.07
CA PHE A 214 -9.79 24.59 11.11
C PHE A 214 -8.28 24.85 11.19
N ALA A 215 -7.49 23.92 11.74
CA ALA A 215 -6.03 24.00 11.73
C ALA A 215 -5.45 23.58 10.37
N SER A 216 -6.06 22.62 9.66
CA SER A 216 -5.55 22.13 8.39
C SER A 216 -5.74 23.13 7.24
N ILE A 217 -6.77 23.98 7.28
CA ILE A 217 -7.02 25.01 6.25
C ILE A 217 -5.88 26.05 6.18
N PRO A 218 -5.48 26.74 7.28
CA PRO A 218 -4.33 27.64 7.28
C PRO A 218 -3.02 26.93 6.95
N LEU A 219 -2.82 25.70 7.43
CA LEU A 219 -1.64 24.90 7.12
C LEU A 219 -1.55 24.55 5.63
N GLY A 220 -2.69 24.33 4.98
CA GLY A 220 -2.78 24.20 3.53
C GLY A 220 -2.38 25.49 2.83
N ILE A 221 -2.95 26.63 3.25
CA ILE A 221 -2.76 27.95 2.61
C ILE A 221 -1.35 28.51 2.78
N ILE A 222 -0.72 28.35 3.97
CA ILE A 222 0.67 28.78 4.24
C ILE A 222 1.67 27.98 3.39
N GLY A 223 1.18 26.96 2.67
CA GLY A 223 1.97 26.07 1.85
C GLY A 223 2.55 25.02 2.76
N GLY A 224 1.82 23.92 2.92
CA GLY A 224 2.29 22.74 3.64
C GLY A 224 3.74 22.42 3.29
N LYS A 225 4.13 22.58 2.02
CA LYS A 225 5.51 22.48 1.52
C LYS A 225 6.55 23.20 2.38
N LYS A 226 6.38 24.49 2.73
CA LYS A 226 7.39 25.25 3.49
C LYS A 226 7.51 24.72 4.92
N LEU A 227 6.39 24.53 5.60
CA LEU A 227 6.35 23.94 6.95
C LEU A 227 6.86 22.50 6.98
N PHE A 228 6.57 21.70 5.95
CA PHE A 228 7.00 20.30 5.84
C PHE A 228 8.49 20.19 5.50
N LEU A 229 9.02 21.03 4.60
CA LEU A 229 10.46 21.07 4.29
C LEU A 229 11.28 21.59 5.48
N ASP A 230 10.80 22.64 6.16
CA ASP A 230 11.47 23.23 7.33
C ASP A 230 11.44 22.26 8.54
N SER A 231 10.39 21.45 8.69
CA SER A 231 10.28 20.46 9.78
C SER A 231 10.95 19.11 9.50
N LEU A 232 11.06 18.70 8.24
CA LEU A 232 11.73 17.44 7.85
C LEU A 232 13.26 17.50 7.86
N GLY A 233 13.87 18.66 8.13
CA GLY A 233 15.28 18.72 8.54
C GLY A 233 15.58 17.83 9.77
N ILE A 234 14.55 17.43 10.52
CA ILE A 234 14.62 16.49 11.66
C ILE A 234 14.77 15.03 11.20
N VAL A 235 14.32 14.67 9.98
CA VAL A 235 14.49 13.33 9.39
C VAL A 235 15.26 13.47 8.07
N PRO A 236 16.60 13.39 8.10
CA PRO A 236 17.48 13.75 6.98
C PRO A 236 17.08 13.10 5.64
N VAL A 237 16.69 11.82 5.68
CA VAL A 237 16.32 11.04 4.48
C VAL A 237 15.07 11.58 3.79
N LEU A 238 14.08 12.04 4.56
CA LEU A 238 12.84 12.61 4.01
C LEU A 238 13.07 14.03 3.50
N GLY A 239 13.86 14.83 4.23
CA GLY A 239 14.26 16.17 3.83
C GLY A 239 15.03 16.19 2.50
N GLU A 240 16.01 15.30 2.35
CA GLU A 240 16.78 15.16 1.10
C GLU A 240 15.91 14.75 -0.08
N ARG A 241 15.01 13.78 0.11
CA ARG A 241 14.10 13.36 -0.97
C ARG A 241 13.11 14.46 -1.33
N ALA A 242 12.53 15.15 -0.36
CA ALA A 242 11.62 16.26 -0.62
C ALA A 242 12.34 17.43 -1.32
N ALA A 243 13.59 17.73 -0.93
CA ALA A 243 14.43 18.73 -1.60
C ALA A 243 14.76 18.35 -3.04
N SER A 244 14.93 17.06 -3.36
CA SER A 244 15.20 16.59 -4.73
C SER A 244 14.06 16.86 -5.72
N TYR A 245 12.82 17.04 -5.22
CA TYR A 245 11.69 17.43 -6.05
C TYR A 245 11.60 18.95 -6.27
N SER A 246 12.34 19.76 -5.50
CA SER A 246 12.32 21.22 -5.62
C SER A 246 12.84 21.67 -6.99
N GLY A 247 12.08 22.52 -7.68
CA GLY A 247 12.40 23.01 -9.03
C GLY A 247 12.11 22.03 -10.18
N THR A 248 11.47 20.88 -9.92
CA THR A 248 11.02 19.95 -10.96
C THR A 248 9.59 20.25 -11.43
N ASN A 249 9.08 19.54 -12.44
CA ASN A 249 7.67 19.62 -12.85
C ASN A 249 6.68 19.22 -11.74
N PHE A 250 7.16 18.51 -10.71
CA PHE A 250 6.40 18.16 -9.50
C PHE A 250 6.40 19.29 -8.46
N ASP A 251 7.20 20.34 -8.66
CA ASP A 251 7.26 21.55 -7.85
C ASP A 251 6.41 22.69 -8.42
N THR A 252 5.21 22.34 -8.87
CA THR A 252 4.22 23.33 -9.27
C THR A 252 3.39 23.71 -8.05
N THR A 253 3.09 25.00 -7.91
CA THR A 253 2.14 25.49 -6.89
C THR A 253 0.74 25.00 -7.25
N SER A 254 0.44 23.74 -6.96
CA SER A 254 -0.92 23.23 -7.03
C SER A 254 -1.71 23.89 -5.91
N PRO A 255 -2.81 24.61 -6.22
CA PRO A 255 -3.65 25.16 -5.18
C PRO A 255 -4.17 24.01 -4.31
N VAL A 256 -4.29 24.25 -3.01
CA VAL A 256 -4.81 23.27 -2.02
C VAL A 256 -6.23 22.77 -2.39
N PHE A 257 -6.92 23.51 -3.27
CA PHE A 257 -8.23 23.18 -3.84
C PHE A 257 -8.19 22.92 -5.36
N GLY A 258 -7.04 22.57 -5.92
CA GLY A 258 -6.92 22.13 -7.31
C GLY A 258 -7.30 20.66 -7.43
N LEU A 259 -8.50 20.40 -7.95
CA LEU A 259 -8.90 19.12 -8.55
C LEU A 259 -8.05 18.83 -9.78
#